data_AF-A0A3N9UU00-F1
#
_entry.id   AF-A0A3N9UU00-F1
#
_cell.length_a   1.000
_cell.length_b   1.000
_cell.length_c   1.000
_cell.angle_alpha   90.00
_cell.angle_beta   90.00
_cell.angle_gamma   90.00
#
_symmetry.space_group_name_H-M   'P 1'
#
loop_
_entity.id
_entity.type
_entity.pdbx_description
1 polymer ?
#
loop_
_entity_poly.entity_id
_entity_poly.type
_entity_poly.pdbx_seq_one_letter_code
_entity_poly.pdbx_strand_id
1 'polypeptide(L)'
;MKKLMKIAVMVTGLVLTVCSASSAVTPLSLNGNSYAIVAFCTNDAGDYCSKGDIKNDVFTFEDDEFIVDSFDGGVLGVGGSGEFEEMGIYFTASYEVVSEELVEKYTFDVIGLNLIDYIIIGQMNISYYELGIGGYDKQDEAKAFFFGSKKINN
;
A
#
# COMPACT_ATOMS: atom_id res chain seq x y z
N MET A 1 -11.14 -12.84 -32.03
CA MET A 1 -9.67 -12.98 -32.21
C MET A 1 -8.96 -11.69 -32.66
N LYS A 2 -9.41 -10.96 -33.70
CA LYS A 2 -8.72 -9.73 -34.17
C LYS A 2 -8.61 -8.57 -33.16
N LYS A 3 -9.55 -8.46 -32.19
CA LYS A 3 -9.51 -7.41 -31.15
C LYS A 3 -8.48 -7.67 -30.04
N LEU A 4 -8.29 -8.93 -29.64
CA LEU A 4 -7.32 -9.31 -28.61
C LEU A 4 -5.87 -9.14 -29.09
N MET A 5 -5.60 -9.43 -30.36
CA MET A 5 -4.29 -9.20 -30.98
C MET A 5 -3.90 -7.71 -31.00
N LYS A 6 -4.86 -6.79 -31.17
CA LYS A 6 -4.59 -5.34 -31.14
C LYS A 6 -4.20 -4.83 -29.75
N ILE A 7 -4.77 -5.41 -28.69
CA ILE A 7 -4.44 -5.04 -27.31
C ILE A 7 -3.04 -5.55 -26.96
N ALA A 8 -2.72 -6.80 -27.28
CA ALA A 8 -1.39 -7.36 -27.03
C ALA A 8 -0.27 -6.58 -27.74
N VAL A 9 -0.51 -6.15 -28.99
CA VAL A 9 0.44 -5.34 -29.78
C VAL A 9 0.57 -3.91 -29.26
N MET A 10 -0.50 -3.30 -28.73
CA MET A 10 -0.39 -1.99 -28.05
C MET A 10 0.41 -2.09 -26.75
N VAL A 11 0.20 -3.14 -25.96
CA VAL A 11 0.92 -3.35 -24.69
C VAL A 11 2.41 -3.64 -24.96
N THR A 12 2.74 -4.45 -25.95
CA THR A 12 4.15 -4.68 -26.33
C THR A 12 4.80 -3.46 -26.97
N GLY A 13 4.05 -2.67 -27.76
CA GLY A 13 4.53 -1.41 -28.31
C GLY A 13 4.87 -0.38 -27.24
N LEU A 14 4.01 -0.25 -26.21
CA LEU A 14 4.25 0.65 -25.08
C LEU A 14 5.49 0.23 -24.28
N VAL A 15 5.70 -1.07 -24.06
CA VAL A 15 6.87 -1.61 -23.34
C VAL A 15 8.18 -1.36 -24.11
N LEU A 16 8.15 -1.40 -25.45
CA LEU A 16 9.36 -1.24 -26.27
C LEU A 16 9.79 0.22 -26.48
N THR A 17 8.86 1.19 -26.49
CA THR A 17 9.22 2.61 -26.62
C THR A 17 9.86 3.22 -25.37
N VAL A 18 9.74 2.59 -24.20
CA VAL A 18 10.36 3.07 -22.96
C VAL A 18 11.87 2.80 -22.93
N CYS A 19 12.38 1.88 -23.76
CA CYS A 19 13.81 1.54 -23.79
C CYS A 19 14.68 2.45 -24.69
N SER A 20 14.11 3.46 -25.37
CA SER A 20 14.86 4.28 -26.36
C SER A 20 15.03 5.76 -25.98
N ALA A 21 14.42 6.22 -24.89
CA ALA A 21 14.63 7.58 -24.41
C ALA A 21 15.78 7.57 -23.40
N SER A 22 16.95 8.02 -23.83
CA SER A 22 17.99 8.50 -22.92
C SER A 22 17.47 9.77 -22.24
N SER A 23 16.70 9.56 -21.18
CA SER A 23 16.42 10.52 -20.14
C SER A 23 17.10 9.98 -18.90
N ALA A 24 17.93 10.79 -18.25
CA ALA A 24 18.36 10.53 -16.89
C ALA A 24 17.14 10.03 -16.11
N VAL A 25 17.17 8.76 -15.70
CA VAL A 25 16.05 8.12 -15.01
C VAL A 25 15.90 8.90 -13.72
N THR A 26 14.94 9.82 -13.69
CA THR A 26 14.53 10.45 -12.44
C THR A 26 14.17 9.30 -11.51
N PRO A 27 14.73 9.28 -10.29
CA PRO A 27 14.44 8.22 -9.36
C PRO A 27 12.92 8.12 -9.22
N LEU A 28 12.39 6.90 -9.38
CA LEU A 28 10.99 6.53 -9.16
C LEU A 28 10.74 6.50 -7.64
N SER A 29 11.09 7.60 -6.97
CA SER A 29 11.22 7.68 -5.52
C SER A 29 9.82 7.71 -4.91
N LEU A 30 9.52 6.72 -4.08
CA LEU A 30 8.35 6.75 -3.21
C LEU A 30 8.46 7.88 -2.19
N ASN A 31 9.67 8.11 -1.66
CA ASN A 31 9.92 9.12 -0.64
C ASN A 31 9.45 10.52 -1.08
N GLY A 32 8.74 11.19 -0.19
CA GLY A 32 8.15 12.51 -0.35
C GLY A 32 6.80 12.51 -1.09
N ASN A 33 6.15 11.35 -1.22
CA ASN A 33 4.90 11.21 -1.97
C ASN A 33 3.83 10.43 -1.22
N SER A 34 2.57 10.76 -1.52
CA SER A 34 1.40 10.02 -1.05
C SER A 34 0.62 9.43 -2.22
N TYR A 35 0.00 8.28 -2.01
CA TYR A 35 -0.76 7.53 -3.00
C TYR A 35 -2.15 7.24 -2.47
N ALA A 36 -3.19 7.63 -3.20
CA ALA A 36 -4.56 7.23 -2.90
C ALA A 36 -4.72 5.74 -3.25
N ILE A 37 -5.09 4.93 -2.28
CA ILE A 37 -5.13 3.47 -2.34
C ILE A 37 -6.56 2.98 -2.47
N VAL A 38 -6.74 1.99 -3.33
CA VAL A 38 -7.91 1.13 -3.41
C VAL A 38 -7.44 -0.30 -3.17
N ALA A 39 -7.86 -0.90 -2.06
CA ALA A 39 -7.47 -2.24 -1.64
C ALA A 39 -8.67 -3.19 -1.61
N PHE A 40 -8.48 -4.39 -2.14
CA PHE A 40 -9.48 -5.46 -2.16
C PHE A 40 -9.13 -6.54 -1.12
N CYS A 41 -10.01 -6.72 -0.14
CA CYS A 41 -9.82 -7.59 1.02
C CYS A 41 -10.23 -9.04 0.75
N THR A 42 -9.33 -10.00 1.00
CA THR A 42 -9.60 -11.44 0.78
C THR A 42 -10.23 -12.13 1.98
N ASN A 43 -10.01 -11.61 3.19
CA ASN A 43 -10.52 -12.09 4.47
C ASN A 43 -10.78 -10.88 5.39
N ASP A 44 -11.26 -11.15 6.60
CA ASP A 44 -11.51 -10.15 7.64
C ASP A 44 -10.23 -9.88 8.47
N ALA A 45 -10.04 -8.62 8.88
CA ALA A 45 -9.03 -8.18 9.83
C ALA A 45 -9.54 -6.94 10.57
N GLY A 46 -10.20 -7.17 11.70
CA GLY A 46 -10.85 -6.12 12.49
C GLY A 46 -11.80 -5.26 11.66
N ASP A 47 -11.91 -3.98 12.02
CA ASP A 47 -12.74 -3.00 11.32
C ASP A 47 -12.05 -2.40 10.08
N TYR A 48 -10.77 -2.70 9.88
CA TYR A 48 -10.02 -2.16 8.75
C TYR A 48 -10.41 -2.80 7.41
N CYS A 49 -10.55 -4.12 7.39
CA CYS A 49 -10.65 -4.91 6.17
C CYS A 49 -11.66 -6.03 6.36
N SER A 50 -12.73 -6.02 5.58
CA SER A 50 -13.77 -7.07 5.58
C SER A 50 -13.78 -7.83 4.26
N LYS A 51 -14.06 -9.12 4.33
CA LYS A 51 -13.96 -10.04 3.18
C LYS A 51 -14.88 -9.63 2.05
N GLY A 52 -14.28 -9.42 0.87
CA GLY A 52 -15.01 -9.05 -0.34
C GLY A 52 -15.26 -7.54 -0.46
N ASP A 53 -14.87 -6.75 0.53
CA ASP A 53 -15.00 -5.30 0.50
C ASP A 53 -13.80 -4.62 -0.15
N ILE A 54 -14.05 -3.37 -0.56
CA ILE A 54 -13.05 -2.45 -1.10
C ILE A 54 -12.77 -1.39 -0.05
N LYS A 55 -11.53 -1.32 0.41
CA LYS A 55 -11.04 -0.27 1.30
C LYS A 55 -10.40 0.84 0.47
N ASN A 56 -10.74 2.08 0.79
CA ASN A 56 -10.03 3.25 0.26
C ASN A 56 -9.16 3.81 1.38
N ASP A 57 -7.93 4.17 1.06
CA ASP A 57 -6.92 4.65 2.02
C ASP A 57 -5.92 5.59 1.35
N VAL A 58 -4.93 6.06 2.09
CA VAL A 58 -3.76 6.75 1.54
C VAL A 58 -2.51 6.15 2.17
N PHE A 59 -1.53 5.85 1.32
CA PHE A 59 -0.18 5.48 1.72
C PHE A 59 0.74 6.66 1.53
N THR A 60 1.40 7.09 2.59
CA THR A 60 2.33 8.20 2.59
C THR A 60 3.73 7.66 2.89
N PHE A 61 4.72 8.13 2.13
CA PHE A 61 6.12 7.74 2.24
C PHE A 61 6.96 8.99 2.47
N GLU A 62 7.54 9.18 3.66
CA GLU A 62 8.24 10.39 4.08
C GLU A 62 9.50 10.06 4.88
N ASP A 63 10.68 10.50 4.44
CA ASP A 63 11.95 10.37 5.17
C ASP A 63 12.20 8.96 5.77
N ASP A 64 12.00 7.93 4.94
CA ASP A 64 12.07 6.49 5.28
C ASP A 64 10.91 5.96 6.16
N GLU A 65 9.97 6.82 6.54
CA GLU A 65 8.73 6.50 7.23
C GLU A 65 7.61 6.12 6.26
N PHE A 66 6.87 5.07 6.61
CA PHE A 66 5.67 4.64 5.89
C PHE A 66 4.44 4.83 6.78
N ILE A 67 3.41 5.45 6.23
CA ILE A 67 2.20 5.82 6.97
C ILE A 67 0.97 5.33 6.21
N VAL A 68 0.04 4.73 6.95
CA VAL A 68 -1.32 4.42 6.49
C VAL A 68 -2.26 5.47 7.07
N ASP A 69 -2.64 6.46 6.26
CA ASP A 69 -3.35 7.68 6.70
C ASP A 69 -4.66 7.39 7.45
N SER A 70 -5.37 6.29 7.15
CA SER A 70 -6.60 5.94 7.87
C SER A 70 -6.40 5.72 9.38
N PHE A 71 -5.15 5.56 9.82
CA PHE A 71 -4.76 5.48 11.22
C PHE A 71 -3.94 6.68 11.72
N ASP A 72 -3.41 7.51 10.81
CA ASP A 72 -2.68 8.73 11.16
C ASP A 72 -3.60 9.96 11.09
N GLY A 73 -4.03 10.46 12.25
CA GLY A 73 -4.84 11.69 12.36
C GLY A 73 -6.37 11.52 12.45
N GLY A 74 -6.89 10.33 12.77
CA GLY A 74 -8.34 10.15 12.97
C GLY A 74 -8.78 8.91 13.75
N VAL A 75 -9.00 9.10 15.06
CA VAL A 75 -9.82 8.33 16.04
C VAL A 75 -9.32 6.94 16.48
N LEU A 76 -8.44 6.26 15.72
CA LEU A 76 -8.07 4.87 16.01
C LEU A 76 -6.56 4.60 16.18
N GLY A 77 -5.74 5.58 16.58
CA GLY A 77 -4.29 5.38 16.71
C GLY A 77 -3.56 6.23 17.77
N VAL A 78 -2.91 5.62 18.77
CA VAL A 78 -1.74 6.20 19.47
C VAL A 78 -0.47 5.71 18.76
N GLY A 79 0.18 6.62 18.02
CA GLY A 79 1.53 6.39 17.49
C GLY A 79 1.63 5.27 16.47
N GLY A 80 1.35 5.61 15.21
CA GLY A 80 1.77 4.78 14.09
C GLY A 80 3.29 4.82 13.94
N SER A 81 3.89 3.68 13.66
CA SER A 81 5.30 3.59 13.30
C SER A 81 5.41 2.70 12.07
N GLY A 82 5.95 3.22 10.99
CA GLY A 82 6.23 2.42 9.81
C GLY A 82 7.52 2.80 9.14
N GLU A 83 8.07 1.83 8.42
CA GLU A 83 9.32 1.96 7.68
C GLU A 83 9.10 1.42 6.27
N PHE A 84 9.81 1.96 5.29
CA PHE A 84 9.84 1.37 3.95
C PHE A 84 11.24 1.28 3.38
N GLU A 85 11.39 0.35 2.44
CA GLU A 85 12.58 0.21 1.62
C GLU A 85 12.17 0.18 0.15
N GLU A 86 12.92 0.91 -0.67
CA GLU A 86 12.74 0.95 -2.12
C GLU A 86 13.98 0.40 -2.83
N MET A 87 13.77 -0.51 -3.77
CA MET A 87 14.79 -1.07 -4.65
C MET A 87 14.33 -1.00 -6.11
N GLY A 88 14.64 0.11 -6.78
CA GLY A 88 14.27 0.33 -8.18
C GLY A 88 12.77 0.51 -8.33
N ILE A 89 12.08 -0.44 -8.98
CA ILE A 89 10.61 -0.39 -9.11
C ILE A 89 9.90 -1.14 -7.99
N TYR A 90 10.62 -1.81 -7.09
CA TYR A 90 10.06 -2.66 -6.05
C TYR A 90 10.16 -1.96 -4.69
N PHE A 91 9.17 -2.17 -3.82
CA PHE A 91 9.23 -1.69 -2.44
C PHE A 91 8.63 -2.67 -1.45
N THR A 92 9.10 -2.57 -0.22
CA THR A 92 8.50 -3.19 0.96
C THR A 92 8.21 -2.11 1.98
N ALA A 93 7.14 -2.25 2.74
CA ALA A 93 6.86 -1.38 3.87
C ALA A 93 6.21 -2.15 5.01
N SER A 94 6.46 -1.72 6.24
CA SER A 94 5.78 -2.21 7.44
C SER A 94 5.15 -1.04 8.17
N TYR A 95 3.98 -1.25 8.76
CA TYR A 95 3.33 -0.26 9.61
C TYR A 95 2.69 -0.96 10.81
N GLU A 96 2.95 -0.47 12.00
CA GLU A 96 2.25 -0.88 13.22
C GLU A 96 1.53 0.33 13.80
N VAL A 97 0.29 0.12 14.23
CA VAL A 97 -0.49 1.12 14.95
C VAL A 97 -1.33 0.47 16.03
N VAL A 98 -1.43 1.14 17.17
CA VAL A 98 -2.25 0.74 18.31
C VAL A 98 -3.37 1.76 18.45
N SER A 99 -4.60 1.31 18.68
CA SER A 99 -5.76 2.18 18.95
C SER A 99 -5.53 3.19 20.09
N GLU A 100 -6.27 4.30 20.05
CA GLU A 100 -6.23 5.33 21.12
C GLU A 100 -6.52 4.74 22.51
N GLU A 101 -7.42 3.76 22.57
CA GLU A 101 -7.81 3.08 23.80
C GLU A 101 -6.81 1.98 24.23
N LEU A 102 -5.78 1.69 23.42
CA LEU A 102 -4.81 0.62 23.61
C LEU A 102 -5.46 -0.78 23.71
N VAL A 103 -6.61 -0.97 23.08
CA VAL A 103 -7.35 -2.25 23.09
C VAL A 103 -7.08 -3.03 21.81
N GLU A 104 -6.97 -2.32 20.69
CA GLU A 104 -6.73 -2.89 19.38
C GLU A 104 -5.34 -2.53 18.85
N LYS A 105 -4.76 -3.44 18.09
CA LYS A 105 -3.53 -3.19 17.33
C LYS A 105 -3.66 -3.75 15.92
N TYR A 106 -3.12 -3.03 14.95
CA TYR A 106 -3.02 -3.45 13.56
C TYR A 106 -1.56 -3.46 13.12
N THR A 107 -1.19 -4.47 12.34
CA THR A 107 0.10 -4.50 11.64
C THR A 107 -0.11 -4.72 10.15
N PHE A 108 0.67 -4.03 9.33
CA PHE A 108 0.64 -4.07 7.88
C PHE A 108 2.01 -4.49 7.37
N ASP A 109 2.05 -5.52 6.54
CA ASP A 109 3.24 -5.94 5.79
C ASP A 109 2.95 -5.79 4.30
N VAL A 110 3.54 -4.77 3.68
CA VAL A 110 3.27 -4.33 2.32
C VAL A 110 4.40 -4.74 1.39
N ILE A 111 4.04 -5.26 0.22
CA ILE A 111 4.96 -5.52 -0.88
C ILE A 111 4.33 -4.96 -2.16
N GLY A 112 5.06 -4.11 -2.87
CA GLY A 112 4.54 -3.49 -4.08
C GLY A 112 5.57 -3.14 -5.13
N LEU A 113 5.05 -2.57 -6.22
CA LEU A 113 5.80 -2.03 -7.34
C LEU A 113 5.42 -0.56 -7.54
N ASN A 114 6.40 0.33 -7.62
CA ASN A 114 6.22 1.71 -8.10
C ASN A 114 6.44 1.76 -9.61
N LEU A 115 5.33 1.90 -10.33
CA LEU A 115 5.29 2.03 -11.77
C LEU A 115 5.22 3.52 -12.12
N ILE A 116 6.14 3.95 -12.98
CA ILE A 116 6.16 5.27 -13.61
C ILE A 116 6.09 6.45 -12.63
N ASP A 117 6.39 6.26 -11.35
CA ASP A 117 6.34 7.27 -10.27
C ASP A 117 4.93 7.78 -9.91
N TYR A 118 3.89 7.27 -10.59
CA TYR A 118 2.51 7.71 -10.42
C TYR A 118 1.59 6.60 -9.93
N ILE A 119 1.99 5.35 -10.08
CA ILE A 119 1.12 4.20 -9.83
C ILE A 119 1.87 3.23 -8.94
N ILE A 120 1.26 2.83 -7.82
CA ILE A 120 1.73 1.69 -7.06
C ILE A 120 0.75 0.54 -7.17
N ILE A 121 1.24 -0.68 -7.24
CA ILE A 121 0.42 -1.89 -7.18
C ILE A 121 1.09 -2.89 -6.26
N GLY A 122 0.30 -3.70 -5.57
CA GLY A 122 0.90 -4.70 -4.70
C GLY A 122 -0.10 -5.49 -3.89
N GLN A 123 0.42 -6.05 -2.80
CA GLN A 123 -0.35 -6.74 -1.80
C GLN A 123 0.10 -6.30 -0.41
N MET A 124 -0.80 -6.39 0.56
CA MET A 124 -0.49 -6.23 1.96
C MET A 124 -1.10 -7.36 2.77
N ASN A 125 -0.40 -7.82 3.80
CA ASN A 125 -0.98 -8.63 4.85
C ASN A 125 -1.31 -7.71 6.03
N ILE A 126 -2.51 -7.86 6.57
CA ILE A 126 -3.07 -7.05 7.65
C ILE A 126 -3.38 -8.01 8.78
N SER A 127 -2.72 -7.85 9.93
CA SER A 127 -3.03 -8.63 11.13
C SER A 127 -3.71 -7.75 12.17
N TYR A 128 -4.79 -8.25 12.76
CA TYR A 128 -5.55 -7.60 13.81
C TYR A 128 -5.33 -8.31 15.15
N TYR A 129 -5.12 -7.53 16.20
CA TYR A 129 -4.87 -8.02 17.55
C TYR A 129 -5.75 -7.29 18.55
N GLU A 130 -6.19 -8.01 19.57
CA GLU A 130 -6.90 -7.46 20.73
C GLU A 130 -6.07 -7.65 22.00
N LEU A 131 -6.15 -6.71 22.92
CA LEU A 131 -5.49 -6.78 24.23
C LEU A 131 -6.19 -7.80 25.14
N GLY A 132 -5.52 -8.91 25.40
CA GLY A 132 -5.88 -9.92 26.38
C GLY A 132 -5.12 -9.79 27.70
N ILE A 133 -5.34 -10.74 28.60
CA ILE A 133 -4.70 -10.80 29.93
C ILE A 133 -3.17 -10.94 29.83
N GLY A 134 -2.67 -11.53 28.73
CA GLY A 134 -1.25 -11.76 28.49
C GLY A 134 -0.56 -10.77 27.54
N GLY A 135 -1.29 -9.76 27.04
CA GLY A 135 -0.82 -8.86 25.97
C GLY A 135 -1.69 -8.96 24.72
N TYR A 136 -1.19 -8.46 23.59
CA TYR A 136 -1.91 -8.49 22.31
C TYR A 136 -1.93 -9.90 21.72
N ASP A 137 -3.13 -10.47 21.61
CA ASP A 137 -3.37 -11.76 20.99
C ASP A 137 -3.95 -11.55 19.58
N LYS A 138 -3.35 -12.22 18.58
CA LYS A 138 -3.80 -12.12 17.18
C LYS A 138 -5.18 -12.75 17.04
N GLN A 139 -6.14 -11.95 16.58
CA GLN A 139 -7.52 -12.40 16.34
C GLN A 139 -7.70 -12.81 14.88
N ASP A 140 -7.34 -11.92 13.95
CA ASP A 140 -7.65 -12.08 12.53
C ASP A 140 -6.48 -11.71 11.61
N GLU A 141 -6.58 -12.15 10.36
CA GLU A 141 -5.63 -11.80 9.29
C GLU A 141 -6.32 -11.73 7.92
N ALA A 142 -6.03 -10.64 7.22
CA ALA A 142 -6.44 -10.43 5.85
C ALA A 142 -5.24 -10.23 4.94
N LYS A 143 -5.33 -10.77 3.72
CA LYS A 143 -4.54 -10.28 2.60
C LYS A 143 -5.39 -9.29 1.81
N ALA A 144 -4.80 -8.20 1.38
CA ALA A 144 -5.43 -7.27 0.45
C ALA A 144 -4.54 -7.02 -0.76
N PHE A 145 -5.15 -6.98 -1.95
CA PHE A 145 -4.47 -6.53 -3.17
C PHE A 145 -4.80 -5.07 -3.41
N PHE A 146 -3.80 -4.25 -3.68
CA PHE A 146 -4.02 -2.81 -3.81
C PHE A 146 -3.54 -2.25 -5.15
N PHE A 147 -4.23 -1.19 -5.55
CA PHE A 147 -3.82 -0.26 -6.58
C PHE A 147 -3.80 1.14 -5.97
N GLY A 148 -2.74 1.90 -6.22
CA GLY A 148 -2.57 3.25 -5.73
C GLY A 148 -2.19 4.21 -6.85
N SER A 149 -2.70 5.44 -6.78
CA SER A 149 -2.30 6.53 -7.66
C SER A 149 -1.78 7.71 -6.86
N LYS A 150 -0.65 8.28 -7.28
CA LYS A 150 -0.01 9.43 -6.64
C LYS A 150 -1.00 10.59 -6.50
N LYS A 151 -1.15 11.12 -5.30
CA LYS A 151 -1.96 12.31 -5.04
C LYS A 151 -1.26 13.52 -5.66
N ILE A 152 -2.00 14.28 -6.46
CA ILE A 152 -1.52 15.55 -7.01
C ILE A 152 -2.06 16.65 -6.09
N ASN A 153 -1.19 17.20 -5.25
CA ASN A 153 -1.53 18.35 -4.43
C ASN A 153 -1.54 19.59 -5.33
N ASN A 154 -2.72 20.17 -5.56
CA ASN A 154 -2.90 21.46 -6.25
C ASN A 154 -2.75 22.62 -5.27
#